data_AF-A0A6P1NJC5-F1
#
_entry.id   AF-A0A6P1NJC5-F1
#
_cell.length_a   1.000
_cell.length_b   1.000
_cell.length_c   1.000
_cell.angle_alpha   90.00
_cell.angle_beta   90.00
_cell.angle_gamma   90.00
#
_symmetry.space_group_name_H-M   'P 1'
#
loop_
_entity.id
_entity.type
_entity.pdbx_description
1 polymer ?
#
loop_
_entity_poly.entity_id
_entity_poly.type
_entity_poly.pdbx_seq_one_letter_code
_entity_poly.pdbx_strand_id
1 'polypeptide(L)'
;MTSPPPDGRWHLQKVTRNPWGEIPLTGGGEFLNQHAKRYYERLLGFAEATDTDARRHHYVPKTHLKRWSSDGKRVWTLNTDTGALKQLGVNDICVAENFYRVIGPDGEAHNRVELMFGAVDEEVRRIQDILLALGKRSDISFEDFMAAGVTAALQRMRTSQSRRLMEQQDLWWREQQADGFSSPLAHEDPLRLNNIHTESLFHAMWEAADVMTTRQLEIWDDLKGRFLTSDAPVQTSFVGDVRPGLNAAKTIWWPISPHRAVAWTNELAGEKVVFKRATTPVADKVRAIMLQGRDRFIIATQEQLRTLPAGKPIPRRAQIRLRCSQHQPSGEYVEPPGCVVETREWYGSAPSVLLCNNGLHRHVPELASHR
;
A
#
# COMPACT_ATOMS: atom_id res chain seq x y z
N MET A 1 -39.42 12.45 -4.25
CA MET A 1 -38.49 12.96 -5.27
C MET A 1 -37.97 14.30 -4.79
N THR A 2 -36.74 14.36 -4.30
CA THR A 2 -36.10 15.60 -3.83
C THR A 2 -34.93 15.91 -4.76
N SER A 3 -34.95 17.10 -5.35
CA SER A 3 -33.92 17.59 -6.27
C SER A 3 -32.56 17.68 -5.58
N PRO A 4 -31.44 17.38 -6.28
CA PRO A 4 -30.11 17.54 -5.70
C PRO A 4 -29.72 19.03 -5.61
N PRO A 5 -29.01 19.46 -4.56
CA PRO A 5 -28.57 20.85 -4.41
C PRO A 5 -27.38 21.20 -5.32
N PRO A 6 -27.20 22.49 -5.71
CA PRO A 6 -26.36 22.91 -6.84
C PRO A 6 -24.87 23.15 -6.54
N ASP A 7 -24.42 22.98 -5.30
CA ASP A 7 -23.15 23.52 -4.83
C ASP A 7 -22.22 22.38 -4.40
N GLY A 8 -21.09 22.24 -5.11
CA GLY A 8 -20.10 21.17 -4.98
C GLY A 8 -19.33 21.10 -3.66
N ARG A 9 -19.96 21.45 -2.54
CA ARG A 9 -19.45 21.30 -1.17
C ARG A 9 -19.72 19.89 -0.65
N TRP A 10 -18.82 19.40 0.20
CA TRP A 10 -18.99 18.12 0.88
C TRP A 10 -20.17 18.19 1.85
N HIS A 11 -21.03 17.19 1.82
CA HIS A 11 -22.09 17.03 2.82
C HIS A 11 -21.82 15.81 3.67
N LEU A 12 -21.65 16.04 4.97
CA LEU A 12 -21.61 15.01 6.00
C LEU A 12 -22.96 14.28 6.02
N GLN A 13 -22.96 12.98 5.75
CA GLN A 13 -24.21 12.22 5.66
C GLN A 13 -24.68 11.68 7.01
N LYS A 14 -23.73 11.21 7.83
CA LYS A 14 -24.02 10.67 9.16
C LYS A 14 -22.75 10.71 10.01
N VAL A 15 -22.94 11.00 11.28
CA VAL A 15 -21.91 11.02 12.33
C VAL A 15 -22.21 9.90 13.32
N THR A 16 -21.18 9.15 13.72
CA THR A 16 -21.26 8.16 14.81
C THR A 16 -20.25 8.53 15.89
N ARG A 17 -20.74 8.99 17.06
CA ARG A 17 -19.94 9.39 18.24
C ARG A 17 -18.90 8.34 18.57
N ASN A 18 -17.63 8.74 18.74
CA ASN A 18 -16.56 7.90 19.30
C ASN A 18 -16.97 7.36 20.70
N PRO A 19 -17.31 6.06 20.85
CA PRO A 19 -17.71 5.52 22.14
C PRO A 19 -16.53 5.10 23.02
N TRP A 20 -15.27 5.20 22.56
CA TRP A 20 -14.14 4.50 23.20
C TRP A 20 -13.19 5.36 24.04
N GLY A 21 -13.24 6.70 23.98
CA GLY A 21 -12.49 7.58 24.89
C GLY A 21 -10.94 7.53 24.85
N GLU A 22 -10.35 6.48 24.27
CA GLU A 22 -8.90 6.21 24.26
C GLU A 22 -8.45 5.71 22.88
N ILE A 23 -7.29 6.21 22.41
CA ILE A 23 -6.60 5.71 21.21
C ILE A 23 -5.51 4.73 21.70
N PRO A 24 -5.52 3.45 21.29
CA PRO A 24 -4.53 2.50 21.77
C PRO A 24 -3.33 2.51 20.84
N LEU A 25 -2.16 2.51 21.44
CA LEU A 25 -0.98 1.95 20.82
C LEU A 25 -1.11 0.43 20.94
N THR A 26 -0.84 -0.30 19.86
CA THR A 26 -0.95 -1.78 19.86
C THR A 26 0.02 -2.45 20.85
N GLY A 27 1.02 -1.72 21.34
CA GLY A 27 2.03 -2.22 22.29
C GLY A 27 2.76 -3.45 21.78
N GLY A 28 2.86 -3.64 20.46
CA GLY A 28 3.42 -4.85 19.86
C GLY A 28 2.55 -6.12 20.03
N GLY A 29 1.27 -5.99 20.36
CA GLY A 29 0.33 -7.13 20.46
C GLY A 29 0.05 -7.63 21.89
N GLU A 30 0.43 -6.89 22.93
CA GLU A 30 0.20 -7.31 24.33
C GLU A 30 -1.29 -7.31 24.74
N PHE A 31 -2.15 -6.56 24.04
CA PHE A 31 -3.57 -6.39 24.39
C PHE A 31 -4.54 -7.02 23.38
N LEU A 32 -4.15 -8.12 22.73
CA LEU A 32 -4.98 -8.78 21.71
C LEU A 32 -6.22 -9.46 22.33
N ASN A 33 -7.41 -9.12 21.80
CA ASN A 33 -8.66 -9.78 22.20
C ASN A 33 -8.71 -11.26 21.75
N GLN A 34 -9.76 -12.01 22.13
CA GLN A 34 -9.86 -13.44 21.81
C GLN A 34 -9.85 -13.75 20.30
N HIS A 35 -10.39 -12.86 19.45
CA HIS A 35 -10.35 -13.02 18.00
C HIS A 35 -8.93 -12.84 17.46
N ALA A 36 -8.25 -11.78 17.88
CA ALA A 36 -6.87 -11.50 17.52
C ALA A 36 -5.91 -12.57 18.05
N LYS A 37 -6.19 -13.14 19.23
CA LYS A 37 -5.48 -14.30 19.77
C LYS A 37 -5.63 -15.53 18.86
N ARG A 38 -6.85 -15.88 18.42
CA ARG A 38 -7.08 -16.98 17.46
C ARG A 38 -6.40 -16.73 16.12
N TYR A 39 -6.36 -15.48 15.66
CA TYR A 39 -5.62 -15.11 14.46
C TYR A 39 -4.12 -15.31 14.64
N TYR A 40 -3.56 -14.84 15.75
CA TYR A 40 -2.15 -15.02 16.10
C TYR A 40 -1.76 -16.49 16.26
N GLU A 41 -2.57 -17.30 16.96
CA GLU A 41 -2.37 -18.75 17.10
C GLU A 41 -2.37 -19.46 15.73
N ARG A 42 -3.26 -19.06 14.81
CA ARG A 42 -3.25 -19.59 13.43
C ARG A 42 -1.99 -19.19 12.68
N LEU A 43 -1.54 -17.94 12.80
CA LEU A 43 -0.28 -17.49 12.18
C LEU A 43 0.91 -18.28 12.68
N LEU A 44 1.01 -18.49 14.00
CA LEU A 44 2.06 -19.33 14.60
C LEU A 44 1.98 -20.77 14.09
N GLY A 45 0.78 -21.35 14.02
CA GLY A 45 0.58 -22.69 13.45
C GLY A 45 1.06 -22.80 11.99
N PHE A 46 0.91 -21.75 11.18
CA PHE A 46 1.44 -21.72 9.82
C PHE A 46 2.96 -21.57 9.75
N ALA A 47 3.59 -20.90 10.71
CA ALA A 47 5.05 -20.81 10.79
C ALA A 47 5.69 -22.18 11.06
N GLU A 48 4.96 -23.08 11.73
CA GLU A 48 5.37 -24.45 12.06
C GLU A 48 4.87 -25.49 11.05
N ALA A 49 4.06 -25.10 10.06
CA ALA A 49 3.48 -26.03 9.09
C ALA A 49 4.52 -26.58 8.10
N THR A 50 4.25 -27.78 7.57
CA THR A 50 5.03 -28.39 6.49
C THR A 50 5.08 -27.46 5.28
N ASP A 51 6.26 -27.38 4.65
CA ASP A 51 6.44 -26.56 3.47
C ASP A 51 5.54 -26.99 2.31
N THR A 52 5.18 -26.03 1.45
CA THR A 52 4.29 -26.25 0.31
C THR A 52 5.01 -26.03 -1.02
N ASP A 53 4.54 -26.72 -2.07
CA ASP A 53 5.06 -26.53 -3.43
C ASP A 53 5.00 -25.06 -3.86
N ALA A 54 5.99 -24.64 -4.65
CA ALA A 54 6.05 -23.29 -5.22
C ALA A 54 4.81 -22.96 -6.06
N ARG A 55 4.21 -21.80 -5.81
CA ARG A 55 2.97 -21.35 -6.47
C ARG A 55 3.08 -19.90 -6.94
N ARG A 56 2.13 -19.53 -7.80
CA ARG A 56 1.87 -18.14 -8.18
C ARG A 56 1.15 -17.43 -7.02
N HIS A 57 1.77 -16.40 -6.44
CA HIS A 57 1.20 -15.69 -5.28
C HIS A 57 0.65 -14.33 -5.66
N HIS A 58 -0.54 -14.05 -5.13
CA HIS A 58 -1.19 -12.77 -5.29
C HIS A 58 -0.61 -11.75 -4.31
N TYR A 59 0.00 -10.69 -4.83
CA TYR A 59 0.39 -9.54 -4.00
C TYR A 59 -0.77 -8.53 -3.85
N VAL A 60 -1.82 -8.62 -4.67
CA VAL A 60 -3.14 -8.02 -4.38
C VAL A 60 -4.17 -9.14 -4.25
N PRO A 61 -4.90 -9.26 -3.12
CA PRO A 61 -5.80 -10.39 -2.89
C PRO A 61 -6.87 -10.52 -3.97
N LYS A 62 -7.16 -11.76 -4.38
CA LYS A 62 -8.21 -12.05 -5.37
C LYS A 62 -9.57 -11.52 -4.92
N THR A 63 -9.84 -11.56 -3.62
CA THR A 63 -11.07 -11.06 -2.99
C THR A 63 -11.28 -9.57 -3.24
N HIS A 64 -10.19 -8.79 -3.21
CA HIS A 64 -10.18 -7.38 -3.60
C HIS A 64 -10.45 -7.23 -5.10
N LEU A 65 -9.69 -7.92 -5.94
CA LEU A 65 -9.80 -7.82 -7.40
C LEU A 65 -11.21 -8.17 -7.92
N LYS A 66 -11.85 -9.17 -7.30
CA LYS A 66 -13.23 -9.57 -7.61
C LYS A 66 -14.24 -8.44 -7.46
N ARG A 67 -13.96 -7.39 -6.68
CA ARG A 67 -14.85 -6.22 -6.54
C ARG A 67 -14.91 -5.35 -7.79
N TRP A 68 -13.92 -5.44 -8.68
CA TRP A 68 -13.92 -4.78 -9.99
C TRP A 68 -14.36 -5.72 -11.12
N SER A 69 -14.70 -6.97 -10.79
CA SER A 69 -15.09 -7.98 -11.77
C SER A 69 -16.61 -8.07 -11.86
N SER A 70 -17.15 -7.87 -13.07
CA SER A 70 -18.59 -8.02 -13.33
C SER A 70 -19.06 -9.47 -13.25
N ASP A 71 -18.17 -10.43 -13.54
CA ASP A 71 -18.44 -11.88 -13.55
C ASP A 71 -17.74 -12.62 -12.39
N GLY A 72 -17.03 -11.91 -11.51
CA GLY A 72 -16.19 -12.46 -10.44
C GLY A 72 -14.96 -13.23 -10.92
N LYS A 73 -14.69 -13.27 -12.23
CA LYS A 73 -13.62 -14.06 -12.85
C LYS A 73 -12.59 -13.21 -13.57
N ARG A 74 -13.00 -12.08 -14.16
CA ARG A 74 -12.15 -11.25 -15.01
C ARG A 74 -12.31 -9.76 -14.71
N VAL A 75 -11.22 -9.01 -14.83
CA VAL A 75 -11.19 -7.56 -14.65
C VAL A 75 -10.58 -6.89 -15.88
N TRP A 76 -10.96 -5.64 -16.12
CA TRP A 76 -10.26 -4.84 -17.11
C TRP A 76 -9.01 -4.22 -16.52
N THR A 77 -7.95 -4.25 -17.31
CA THR A 77 -6.61 -3.91 -16.85
C THR A 77 -5.94 -3.06 -17.92
N LEU A 78 -5.41 -1.92 -17.51
CA LEU A 78 -4.48 -1.15 -18.33
C LEU A 78 -3.07 -1.47 -17.86
N ASN A 79 -2.29 -2.12 -18.72
CA ASN A 79 -0.86 -2.29 -18.52
C ASN A 79 -0.16 -0.98 -18.90
N THR A 80 0.41 -0.30 -17.91
CA THR A 80 0.96 1.05 -18.09
C THR A 80 2.31 1.08 -18.79
N ASP A 81 3.04 -0.04 -18.89
CA ASP A 81 4.28 -0.12 -19.65
C ASP A 81 4.00 -0.11 -21.16
N THR A 82 2.93 -0.79 -21.57
CA THR A 82 2.59 -0.99 -22.98
C THR A 82 1.45 -0.09 -23.45
N GLY A 83 0.68 0.49 -22.53
CA GLY A 83 -0.60 1.15 -22.83
C GLY A 83 -1.72 0.16 -23.21
N ALA A 84 -1.48 -1.16 -23.11
CA ALA A 84 -2.44 -2.16 -23.55
C ALA A 84 -3.60 -2.28 -22.56
N LEU A 85 -4.82 -2.13 -23.08
CA LEU A 85 -6.05 -2.37 -22.34
C LEU A 85 -6.56 -3.79 -22.64
N LYS A 86 -6.59 -4.66 -21.64
CA LYS A 86 -7.00 -6.06 -21.79
C LYS A 86 -7.83 -6.52 -20.60
N GLN A 87 -8.71 -7.48 -20.87
CA GLN A 87 -9.40 -8.21 -19.83
C GLN A 87 -8.53 -9.39 -19.38
N LEU A 88 -8.21 -9.47 -18.09
CA LEU A 88 -7.40 -10.54 -17.50
C LEU A 88 -8.18 -11.30 -16.42
N GLY A 89 -7.86 -12.58 -16.25
CA GLY A 89 -8.40 -13.39 -15.16
C GLY A 89 -7.93 -12.87 -13.81
N VAL A 90 -8.81 -12.85 -12.79
CA VAL A 90 -8.45 -12.47 -11.41
C VAL A 90 -7.39 -13.41 -10.81
N ASN A 91 -7.25 -14.62 -11.37
CA ASN A 91 -6.19 -15.57 -10.99
C ASN A 91 -4.82 -15.22 -11.62
N ASP A 92 -4.81 -14.40 -12.68
CA ASP A 92 -3.62 -14.16 -13.51
C ASP A 92 -3.04 -12.75 -13.40
N ILE A 93 -3.78 -11.81 -12.80
CA ILE A 93 -3.31 -10.45 -12.51
C ILE A 93 -2.83 -10.33 -11.06
N CYS A 94 -1.91 -9.39 -10.82
CA CYS A 94 -1.32 -9.07 -9.53
C CYS A 94 -0.69 -10.27 -8.83
N VAL A 95 0.00 -11.08 -9.64
CA VAL A 95 0.54 -12.37 -9.23
C VAL A 95 1.98 -12.50 -9.69
N ALA A 96 2.82 -13.11 -8.86
CA ALA A 96 4.22 -13.40 -9.17
C ALA A 96 4.61 -14.77 -8.61
N GLU A 97 5.47 -15.49 -9.33
CA GLU A 97 6.01 -16.77 -8.88
C GLU A 97 7.09 -16.54 -7.83
N ASN A 98 7.12 -17.38 -6.78
CA ASN A 98 8.12 -17.34 -5.70
C ASN A 98 8.23 -15.98 -5.00
N PHE A 99 7.19 -15.14 -5.08
CA PHE A 99 7.20 -13.79 -4.52
C PHE A 99 7.50 -13.80 -3.02
N TYR A 100 6.96 -14.75 -2.25
CA TYR A 100 7.21 -14.84 -0.81
C TYR A 100 8.09 -16.03 -0.40
N ARG A 101 8.84 -16.60 -1.35
CA ARG A 101 9.72 -17.74 -1.07
C ARG A 101 10.98 -17.26 -0.35
N VAL A 102 11.24 -17.78 0.83
CA VAL A 102 12.28 -17.34 1.76
C VAL A 102 13.26 -18.46 2.08
N ILE A 103 14.49 -18.14 2.48
CA ILE A 103 15.45 -19.11 3.04
C ILE A 103 15.25 -19.20 4.56
N GLY A 104 15.03 -20.41 5.05
CA GLY A 104 14.86 -20.70 6.47
C GLY A 104 16.18 -20.72 7.24
N PRO A 105 16.12 -20.85 8.58
CA PRO A 105 17.33 -20.97 9.42
C PRO A 105 18.19 -22.20 9.09
N ASP A 106 17.59 -23.22 8.48
CA ASP A 106 18.25 -24.44 7.98
C ASP A 106 18.99 -24.23 6.66
N GLY A 107 18.89 -23.05 6.04
CA GLY A 107 19.48 -22.75 4.73
C GLY A 107 18.64 -23.23 3.55
N GLU A 108 17.49 -23.86 3.80
CA GLU A 108 16.60 -24.38 2.76
C GLU A 108 15.55 -23.33 2.36
N ALA A 109 15.03 -23.46 1.13
CA ALA A 109 14.04 -22.54 0.59
C ALA A 109 12.62 -22.98 0.95
N HIS A 110 11.89 -22.15 1.70
CA HIS A 110 10.54 -22.41 2.18
C HIS A 110 9.51 -21.41 1.64
N ASN A 111 8.27 -21.85 1.48
CA ASN A 111 7.08 -21.06 1.16
C ASN A 111 6.19 -20.78 2.38
N ARG A 112 6.63 -21.02 3.62
CA ARG A 112 5.79 -20.83 4.83
C ARG A 112 5.19 -19.43 4.99
N VAL A 113 5.88 -18.40 4.50
CA VAL A 113 5.37 -17.02 4.47
C VAL A 113 4.09 -16.93 3.61
N GLU A 114 3.96 -17.74 2.56
CA GLU A 114 2.72 -17.86 1.78
C GLU A 114 1.55 -18.33 2.65
N LEU A 115 1.75 -19.34 3.50
CA LEU A 115 0.71 -19.86 4.39
C LEU A 115 0.23 -18.78 5.36
N MET A 116 1.15 -17.99 5.90
CA MET A 116 0.82 -16.83 6.73
C MET A 116 0.01 -15.79 5.94
N PHE A 117 0.35 -15.54 4.67
CA PHE A 117 -0.43 -14.66 3.80
C PHE A 117 -1.82 -15.22 3.45
N GLY A 118 -2.01 -16.54 3.48
CA GLY A 118 -3.32 -17.16 3.39
C GLY A 118 -4.25 -16.72 4.52
N ALA A 119 -3.77 -16.75 5.77
CA ALA A 119 -4.51 -16.26 6.94
C ALA A 119 -4.83 -14.77 6.85
N VAL A 120 -3.86 -13.98 6.36
CA VAL A 120 -4.03 -12.56 6.07
C VAL A 120 -5.14 -12.34 5.05
N ASP A 121 -5.18 -13.10 3.96
CA ASP A 121 -6.13 -12.87 2.87
C ASP A 121 -7.58 -13.14 3.32
N GLU A 122 -7.78 -14.07 4.26
CA GLU A 122 -9.06 -14.25 4.95
C GLU A 122 -9.46 -13.01 5.76
N GLU A 123 -8.51 -12.44 6.50
CA GLU A 123 -8.75 -11.25 7.31
C GLU A 123 -9.02 -10.02 6.44
N VAL A 124 -8.27 -9.85 5.33
CA VAL A 124 -8.52 -8.80 4.33
C VAL A 124 -9.95 -8.89 3.80
N ARG A 125 -10.39 -10.10 3.45
CA ARG A 125 -11.77 -10.33 2.97
C ARG A 125 -12.79 -9.94 4.04
N ARG A 126 -12.61 -10.41 5.27
CA ARG A 126 -13.51 -10.13 6.41
C ARG A 126 -13.65 -8.62 6.65
N ILE A 127 -12.52 -7.91 6.70
CA ILE A 127 -12.48 -6.47 6.89
C ILE A 127 -13.10 -5.71 5.72
N GLN A 128 -12.82 -6.12 4.47
CA GLN A 128 -13.48 -5.52 3.31
C GLN A 128 -15.00 -5.70 3.36
N ASP A 129 -15.50 -6.88 3.74
CA ASP A 129 -16.94 -7.13 3.89
C ASP A 129 -17.56 -6.22 4.96
N ILE A 130 -16.87 -6.01 6.08
CA ILE A 130 -17.29 -5.08 7.13
C ILE A 130 -17.34 -3.65 6.62
N LEU A 131 -16.28 -3.17 5.97
CA LEU A 131 -16.18 -1.81 5.44
C LEU A 131 -17.22 -1.56 4.32
N LEU A 132 -17.55 -2.57 3.51
CA LEU A 132 -18.62 -2.52 2.51
C LEU A 132 -20.03 -2.55 3.12
N ALA A 133 -20.20 -3.18 4.28
CA ALA A 133 -21.47 -3.22 5.00
C ALA A 133 -21.68 -2.03 5.94
N LEU A 134 -20.62 -1.28 6.25
CA LEU A 134 -20.65 -0.12 7.13
C LEU A 134 -21.62 0.94 6.59
N GLY A 135 -22.48 1.49 7.45
CA GLY A 135 -23.59 2.37 7.05
C GLY A 135 -24.94 1.64 6.95
N LYS A 136 -24.96 0.36 6.56
CA LYS A 136 -26.10 -0.55 6.83
C LYS A 136 -26.02 -1.09 8.26
N ARG A 137 -24.80 -1.37 8.72
CA ARG A 137 -24.49 -1.63 10.13
C ARG A 137 -24.39 -0.30 10.89
N SER A 138 -24.88 -0.30 12.12
CA SER A 138 -24.91 0.89 12.99
C SER A 138 -23.54 1.28 13.53
N ASP A 139 -22.60 0.33 13.68
CA ASP A 139 -21.30 0.57 14.29
C ASP A 139 -20.20 -0.36 13.75
N ILE A 140 -18.94 0.07 13.89
CA ILE A 140 -17.74 -0.77 13.72
C ILE A 140 -17.21 -1.11 15.12
N SER A 141 -16.85 -2.36 15.39
CA SER A 141 -16.16 -2.64 16.65
C SER A 141 -14.80 -1.94 16.68
N PHE A 142 -14.30 -1.66 17.87
CA PHE A 142 -12.97 -1.09 18.02
C PHE A 142 -11.90 -1.99 17.39
N GLU A 143 -12.04 -3.31 17.53
CA GLU A 143 -11.10 -4.28 16.98
C GLU A 143 -11.21 -4.40 15.46
N ASP A 144 -12.41 -4.29 14.89
CA ASP A 144 -12.56 -4.21 13.43
C ASP A 144 -11.95 -2.93 12.87
N PHE A 145 -12.01 -1.82 13.60
CA PHE A 145 -11.32 -0.60 13.22
C PHE A 145 -9.80 -0.79 13.24
N MET A 146 -9.24 -1.39 14.30
CA MET A 146 -7.80 -1.65 14.39
C MET A 146 -7.35 -2.59 13.26
N ALA A 147 -8.09 -3.67 13.06
CA ALA A 147 -7.85 -4.62 11.99
C ALA A 147 -8.01 -4.00 10.60
N ALA A 148 -8.87 -2.98 10.41
CA ALA A 148 -8.94 -2.22 9.17
C ALA A 148 -7.64 -1.44 8.89
N GLY A 149 -7.07 -0.79 9.91
CA GLY A 149 -5.77 -0.11 9.81
C GLY A 149 -4.64 -1.08 9.47
N VAL A 150 -4.52 -2.19 10.20
CA VAL A 150 -3.51 -3.23 9.94
C VAL A 150 -3.67 -3.82 8.53
N THR A 151 -4.91 -4.11 8.12
CA THR A 151 -5.20 -4.66 6.78
C THR A 151 -4.76 -3.70 5.68
N ALA A 152 -5.07 -2.41 5.80
CA ALA A 152 -4.68 -1.42 4.81
C ALA A 152 -3.16 -1.18 4.80
N ALA A 153 -2.50 -1.17 5.97
CA ALA A 153 -1.05 -1.12 6.07
C ALA A 153 -0.40 -2.29 5.33
N LEU A 154 -0.91 -3.50 5.54
CA LEU A 154 -0.41 -4.69 4.89
C LEU A 154 -0.65 -4.68 3.37
N GLN A 155 -1.85 -4.28 2.93
CA GLN A 155 -2.16 -4.10 1.51
C GLN A 155 -1.26 -3.06 0.83
N ARG A 156 -0.79 -2.05 1.58
CA ARG A 156 0.17 -1.08 1.09
C ARG A 156 1.56 -1.69 0.93
N MET A 157 2.02 -2.43 1.93
CA MET A 157 3.41 -2.90 1.98
C MET A 157 3.66 -4.11 1.08
N ARG A 158 2.68 -4.99 0.86
CA ARG A 158 2.88 -6.29 0.20
C ARG A 158 3.02 -6.26 -1.33
N THR A 159 3.11 -5.10 -1.95
CA THR A 159 2.99 -4.88 -3.41
C THR A 159 4.34 -5.05 -4.13
N SER A 160 4.31 -5.28 -5.46
CA SER A 160 5.53 -5.25 -6.29
C SER A 160 6.22 -3.88 -6.29
N GLN A 161 5.45 -2.80 -6.14
CA GLN A 161 5.99 -1.44 -5.99
C GLN A 161 6.91 -1.36 -4.77
N SER A 162 6.45 -1.79 -3.59
CA SER A 162 7.24 -1.73 -2.37
C SER A 162 8.56 -2.49 -2.51
N ARG A 163 8.51 -3.69 -3.09
CA ARG A 163 9.70 -4.49 -3.40
C ARG A 163 10.67 -3.75 -4.31
N ARG A 164 10.18 -3.27 -5.45
CA ARG A 164 11.02 -2.57 -6.43
C ARG A 164 11.65 -1.32 -5.83
N LEU A 165 10.92 -0.56 -5.01
CA LEU A 165 11.47 0.59 -4.30
C LEU A 165 12.58 0.14 -3.34
N MET A 166 12.36 -0.89 -2.52
CA MET A 166 13.41 -1.44 -1.67
C MET A 166 14.66 -1.87 -2.44
N GLU A 167 14.50 -2.56 -3.57
CA GLU A 167 15.60 -2.95 -4.46
C GLU A 167 16.38 -1.73 -4.98
N GLN A 168 15.68 -0.67 -5.40
CA GLN A 168 16.31 0.58 -5.82
C GLN A 168 17.12 1.26 -4.69
N GLN A 169 16.62 1.19 -3.45
CA GLN A 169 17.31 1.77 -2.30
C GLN A 169 18.58 1.00 -1.96
N ASP A 170 18.51 -0.32 -1.97
CA ASP A 170 19.64 -1.18 -1.65
C ASP A 170 20.75 -1.11 -2.70
N LEU A 171 20.39 -1.06 -3.99
CA LEU A 171 21.37 -0.85 -5.05
C LEU A 171 22.20 0.41 -4.80
N TRP A 172 21.55 1.51 -4.38
CA TRP A 172 22.28 2.71 -3.99
C TRP A 172 23.18 2.47 -2.77
N TRP A 173 22.68 1.78 -1.75
CA TRP A 173 23.40 1.54 -0.50
C TRP A 173 24.69 0.73 -0.73
N ARG A 174 24.67 -0.25 -1.63
CA ARG A 174 25.86 -1.03 -2.04
C ARG A 174 26.93 -0.16 -2.65
N GLU A 175 26.55 0.72 -3.59
CA GLU A 175 27.48 1.60 -4.29
C GLU A 175 28.17 2.60 -3.35
N GLN A 176 27.50 3.02 -2.28
CA GLN A 176 28.09 3.93 -1.29
C GLN A 176 29.16 3.26 -0.41
N GLN A 177 29.11 1.94 -0.20
CA GLN A 177 29.93 1.25 0.79
C GLN A 177 30.88 0.22 0.16
N ALA A 178 31.73 0.63 -0.81
CA ALA A 178 32.60 -0.33 -1.51
C ALA A 178 33.71 -0.97 -0.66
N ASP A 179 33.86 -0.61 0.63
CA ASP A 179 34.76 -1.31 1.56
C ASP A 179 33.96 -1.78 2.79
N GLY A 180 33.81 -3.10 2.97
CA GLY A 180 33.36 -3.72 4.22
C GLY A 180 31.85 -3.85 4.45
N PHE A 181 30.97 -3.31 3.60
CA PHE A 181 29.53 -3.55 3.72
C PHE A 181 29.10 -4.81 2.99
N SER A 182 28.75 -5.84 3.75
CA SER A 182 27.95 -6.93 3.22
C SER A 182 26.50 -6.44 3.19
N SER A 183 26.04 -5.92 2.05
CA SER A 183 24.61 -5.64 1.91
C SER A 183 23.86 -6.94 2.18
N PRO A 184 22.78 -6.90 2.98
CA PRO A 184 22.00 -8.10 3.22
C PRO A 184 21.39 -8.64 1.90
N LEU A 185 21.25 -7.78 0.88
CA LEU A 185 20.82 -8.14 -0.48
C LEU A 185 21.98 -8.42 -1.45
N ALA A 186 23.26 -8.22 -1.07
CA ALA A 186 24.44 -8.45 -1.93
C ALA A 186 24.64 -9.91 -2.36
N HIS A 187 23.85 -10.83 -1.82
CA HIS A 187 23.80 -12.18 -2.35
C HIS A 187 23.09 -12.21 -3.70
N GLU A 188 23.75 -12.82 -4.69
CA GLU A 188 23.17 -13.12 -6.00
C GLU A 188 21.95 -14.06 -5.92
N ASP A 189 21.68 -14.64 -4.75
CA ASP A 189 20.54 -15.51 -4.50
C ASP A 189 19.23 -14.71 -4.34
N PRO A 190 18.29 -14.80 -5.31
CA PRO A 190 17.01 -14.10 -5.26
C PRO A 190 16.15 -14.45 -4.02
N LEU A 191 16.40 -15.60 -3.38
CA LEU A 191 15.65 -16.01 -2.20
C LEU A 191 16.10 -15.26 -0.93
N ARG A 192 17.37 -14.83 -0.84
CA ARG A 192 17.82 -13.97 0.26
C ARG A 192 17.22 -12.56 0.15
N LEU A 193 17.08 -12.04 -1.07
CA LEU A 193 16.37 -10.78 -1.33
C LEU A 193 14.92 -10.84 -0.83
N ASN A 194 14.25 -11.98 -1.06
CA ASN A 194 12.90 -12.22 -0.54
C ASN A 194 12.84 -12.25 0.99
N ASN A 195 13.85 -12.77 1.71
CA ASN A 195 13.90 -12.74 3.18
C ASN A 195 13.81 -11.32 3.71
N ILE A 196 14.71 -10.46 3.24
CA ILE A 196 14.82 -9.08 3.73
C ILE A 196 13.63 -8.25 3.31
N HIS A 197 13.11 -8.46 2.10
CA HIS A 197 11.85 -7.85 1.69
C HIS A 197 10.72 -8.27 2.63
N THR A 198 10.60 -9.55 2.96
CA THR A 198 9.54 -10.06 3.84
C THR A 198 9.66 -9.50 5.26
N GLU A 199 10.86 -9.51 5.84
CA GLU A 199 11.13 -8.96 7.16
C GLU A 199 10.82 -7.45 7.21
N SER A 200 11.34 -6.69 6.25
CA SER A 200 11.12 -5.25 6.15
C SER A 200 9.64 -4.93 5.92
N LEU A 201 8.93 -5.75 5.16
CA LEU A 201 7.48 -5.63 4.95
C LEU A 201 6.73 -5.76 6.27
N PHE A 202 7.06 -6.75 7.11
CA PHE A 202 6.41 -6.91 8.41
C PHE A 202 6.72 -5.74 9.34
N HIS A 203 7.97 -5.28 9.39
CA HIS A 203 8.34 -4.10 10.19
C HIS A 203 7.59 -2.83 9.73
N ALA A 204 7.67 -2.52 8.43
CA ALA A 204 7.02 -1.35 7.84
C ALA A 204 5.48 -1.42 7.93
N MET A 205 4.90 -2.63 7.93
CA MET A 205 3.48 -2.83 8.15
C MET A 205 3.06 -2.37 9.55
N TRP A 206 3.83 -2.68 10.60
CA TRP A 206 3.50 -2.26 11.96
C TRP A 206 3.55 -0.75 12.12
N GLU A 207 4.61 -0.10 11.63
CA GLU A 207 4.69 1.36 11.62
C GLU A 207 3.52 1.98 10.85
N ALA A 208 3.19 1.44 9.68
CA ALA A 208 2.07 1.92 8.89
C ALA A 208 0.72 1.69 9.60
N ALA A 209 0.57 0.59 10.33
CA ALA A 209 -0.65 0.28 11.08
C ALA A 209 -0.86 1.29 12.20
N ASP A 210 0.18 1.64 12.98
CA ASP A 210 0.09 2.65 14.03
C ASP A 210 -0.32 4.02 13.48
N VAL A 211 0.16 4.37 12.28
CA VAL A 211 -0.29 5.61 11.60
C VAL A 211 -1.75 5.55 11.17
N MET A 212 -2.25 4.39 10.73
CA MET A 212 -3.65 4.25 10.32
C MET A 212 -4.61 4.20 11.51
N THR A 213 -4.22 3.55 12.60
CA THR A 213 -5.07 3.37 13.80
C THR A 213 -5.22 4.66 14.61
N THR A 214 -4.29 5.60 14.46
CA THR A 214 -4.36 6.94 15.07
C THR A 214 -5.19 7.95 14.26
N ARG A 215 -5.72 7.56 13.09
CA ARG A 215 -6.44 8.44 12.17
C ARG A 215 -7.95 8.22 12.20
N GLN A 216 -8.70 9.25 11.83
CA GLN A 216 -10.13 9.10 11.57
C GLN A 216 -10.34 8.28 10.29
N LEU A 217 -11.23 7.28 10.39
CA LEU A 217 -11.69 6.48 9.24
C LEU A 217 -12.82 7.23 8.53
N GLU A 218 -12.73 7.33 7.21
CA GLU A 218 -13.79 7.89 6.38
C GLU A 218 -14.27 6.85 5.37
N ILE A 219 -15.59 6.70 5.27
CA ILE A 219 -16.24 5.87 4.26
C ILE A 219 -16.82 6.78 3.19
N TRP A 220 -16.35 6.60 1.97
CA TRP A 220 -16.72 7.40 0.81
C TRP A 220 -17.55 6.56 -0.17
N ASP A 221 -18.83 6.90 -0.30
CA ASP A 221 -19.76 6.23 -1.21
C ASP A 221 -19.91 6.97 -2.54
N ASP A 222 -19.73 6.26 -3.64
CA ASP A 222 -19.96 6.75 -5.01
C ASP A 222 -21.01 5.91 -5.75
N LEU A 223 -22.23 6.46 -5.88
CA LEU A 223 -23.30 5.80 -6.61
C LEU A 223 -22.98 5.55 -8.09
N LYS A 224 -22.07 6.34 -8.67
CA LYS A 224 -21.70 6.21 -10.09
C LYS A 224 -20.59 5.19 -10.33
N GLY A 225 -20.03 4.58 -9.29
CA GLY A 225 -19.05 3.52 -9.43
C GLY A 225 -17.74 3.98 -10.06
N ARG A 226 -17.25 5.18 -9.74
CA ARG A 226 -16.10 5.81 -10.43
C ARG A 226 -14.75 5.55 -9.77
N PHE A 227 -14.70 4.84 -8.65
CA PHE A 227 -13.42 4.51 -8.01
C PHE A 227 -12.69 3.38 -8.75
N LEU A 228 -11.46 3.66 -9.14
CA LEU A 228 -10.53 2.70 -9.72
C LEU A 228 -9.64 2.12 -8.63
N THR A 229 -8.96 1.00 -8.91
CA THR A 229 -7.85 0.52 -8.08
C THR A 229 -6.62 0.24 -8.95
N SER A 230 -5.56 -0.25 -8.34
CA SER A 230 -4.33 -0.62 -9.03
C SER A 230 -3.68 -1.83 -8.36
N ASP A 231 -2.57 -2.27 -8.91
CA ASP A 231 -1.65 -3.23 -8.30
C ASP A 231 -0.95 -2.72 -7.02
N ALA A 232 -1.18 -1.46 -6.65
CA ALA A 232 -0.81 -0.88 -5.37
C ALA A 232 -2.02 -0.13 -4.76
N PRO A 233 -2.95 -0.85 -4.11
CA PRO A 233 -4.32 -0.38 -3.86
C PRO A 233 -4.47 0.64 -2.72
N VAL A 234 -3.45 0.80 -1.86
CA VAL A 234 -3.47 1.73 -0.72
C VAL A 234 -2.44 2.82 -0.92
N GLN A 235 -2.88 4.07 -1.08
CA GLN A 235 -2.02 5.15 -1.56
C GLN A 235 -2.26 6.49 -0.88
N THR A 236 -1.20 7.28 -0.78
CA THR A 236 -1.26 8.72 -0.47
C THR A 236 -1.09 9.54 -1.76
N SER A 237 -1.61 10.77 -1.78
CA SER A 237 -1.42 11.66 -2.93
C SER A 237 0.03 12.16 -3.02
N PHE A 238 0.57 12.24 -4.24
CA PHE A 238 1.77 13.05 -4.47
C PHE A 238 1.45 14.54 -4.27
N VAL A 239 2.37 15.27 -3.65
CA VAL A 239 2.34 16.73 -3.51
C VAL A 239 3.46 17.28 -4.38
N GLY A 240 3.08 17.88 -5.52
CA GLY A 240 3.99 18.02 -6.64
C GLY A 240 4.39 16.63 -7.15
N ASP A 241 5.69 16.34 -7.21
CA ASP A 241 6.21 15.04 -7.61
C ASP A 241 6.70 14.19 -6.43
N VAL A 242 6.45 14.59 -5.18
CA VAL A 242 6.95 13.86 -4.00
C VAL A 242 5.79 13.28 -3.22
N ARG A 243 5.88 12.00 -2.85
CA ARG A 243 4.90 11.37 -1.98
C ARG A 243 5.28 11.67 -0.52
N PRO A 244 4.40 12.32 0.27
CA PRO A 244 4.65 12.46 1.69
C PRO A 244 4.65 11.08 2.35
N GLY A 245 5.53 10.89 3.32
CA GLY A 245 5.49 9.73 4.21
C GLY A 245 4.14 9.64 4.92
N LEU A 246 3.79 8.46 5.43
CA LEU A 246 2.45 8.21 6.00
C LEU A 246 2.09 9.25 7.05
N ASN A 247 2.98 9.52 8.02
CA ASN A 247 2.80 10.54 9.06
C ASN A 247 2.40 11.92 8.53
N ALA A 248 3.08 12.38 7.47
CA ALA A 248 2.86 13.71 6.89
C ALA A 248 1.69 13.74 5.88
N ALA A 249 1.26 12.58 5.37
CA ALA A 249 0.17 12.53 4.40
C ALA A 249 -1.15 12.96 5.04
N LYS A 250 -1.87 13.89 4.41
CA LYS A 250 -3.18 14.33 4.90
C LYS A 250 -4.22 13.21 4.89
N THR A 251 -4.17 12.37 3.86
CA THR A 251 -5.15 11.30 3.64
C THR A 251 -4.48 10.10 2.99
N ILE A 252 -4.77 8.91 3.50
CA ILE A 252 -4.40 7.62 2.92
C ILE A 252 -5.68 7.00 2.34
N TRP A 253 -5.66 6.63 1.07
CA TRP A 253 -6.84 6.13 0.35
C TRP A 253 -6.73 4.65 0.06
N TRP A 254 -7.85 3.94 0.22
CA TRP A 254 -8.04 2.57 -0.18
C TRP A 254 -9.41 2.40 -0.86
N PRO A 255 -9.48 2.50 -2.19
CA PRO A 255 -10.66 2.05 -2.93
C PRO A 255 -10.89 0.57 -2.63
N ILE A 256 -12.06 0.17 -2.14
CA ILE A 256 -12.38 -1.22 -1.81
C ILE A 256 -13.43 -1.83 -2.75
N SER A 257 -14.06 -0.99 -3.58
CA SER A 257 -14.90 -1.36 -4.71
C SER A 257 -15.07 -0.15 -5.64
N PRO A 258 -15.66 -0.31 -6.83
CA PRO A 258 -16.01 0.83 -7.69
C PRO A 258 -16.89 1.88 -7.01
N HIS A 259 -17.73 1.45 -6.07
CA HIS A 259 -18.73 2.29 -5.40
C HIS A 259 -18.34 2.76 -4.02
N ARG A 260 -17.20 2.31 -3.49
CA ARG A 260 -16.77 2.65 -2.13
C ARG A 260 -15.27 2.72 -1.99
N ALA A 261 -14.81 3.82 -1.42
CA ALA A 261 -13.45 4.00 -0.96
C ALA A 261 -13.42 4.24 0.54
N VAL A 262 -12.31 3.85 1.16
CA VAL A 262 -12.00 4.10 2.56
C VAL A 262 -10.83 5.05 2.61
N ALA A 263 -10.83 5.95 3.58
CA ALA A 263 -9.72 6.85 3.79
C ALA A 263 -9.36 6.98 5.27
N TRP A 264 -8.07 7.14 5.55
CA TRP A 264 -7.58 7.51 6.87
C TRP A 264 -7.06 8.94 6.82
N THR A 265 -7.67 9.82 7.61
CA THR A 265 -7.37 11.26 7.59
C THR A 265 -6.83 11.76 8.93
N ASN A 266 -5.97 12.79 8.87
CA ASN A 266 -5.56 13.59 10.03
C ASN A 266 -6.52 14.76 10.29
N GLU A 267 -7.51 14.98 9.43
CA GLU A 267 -8.54 15.99 9.61
C GLU A 267 -9.64 15.44 10.53
N LEU A 268 -9.36 15.48 11.84
CA LEU A 268 -10.23 14.93 12.86
C LEU A 268 -11.50 15.78 12.99
N ALA A 269 -12.66 15.14 12.83
CA ALA A 269 -13.97 15.70 13.10
C ALA A 269 -14.47 15.38 14.52
N GLY A 270 -13.60 14.79 15.36
CA GLY A 270 -13.95 14.27 16.69
C GLY A 270 -14.63 12.91 16.65
N GLU A 271 -14.62 12.23 15.49
CA GLU A 271 -15.38 11.02 15.23
C GLU A 271 -14.49 9.91 14.69
N LYS A 272 -14.75 8.65 15.07
CA LYS A 272 -13.87 7.56 14.63
C LYS A 272 -14.17 7.13 13.19
N VAL A 273 -15.45 7.14 12.81
CA VAL A 273 -15.91 6.82 11.45
C VAL A 273 -16.82 7.91 10.91
N VAL A 274 -16.49 8.45 9.73
CA VAL A 274 -17.28 9.48 9.06
C VAL A 274 -17.77 8.99 7.70
N PHE A 275 -19.09 9.10 7.46
CA PHE A 275 -19.70 8.71 6.18
C PHE A 275 -19.88 9.92 5.27
N LYS A 276 -19.36 9.80 4.04
CA LYS A 276 -19.36 10.87 3.04
C LYS A 276 -19.81 10.33 1.69
N ARG A 277 -20.44 11.20 0.90
CA ARG A 277 -20.74 10.93 -0.50
C ARG A 277 -19.67 11.52 -1.39
N ALA A 278 -19.17 10.72 -2.32
CA ALA A 278 -18.17 11.14 -3.30
C ALA A 278 -18.80 12.07 -4.35
N THR A 279 -18.30 13.31 -4.40
CA THR A 279 -18.54 14.22 -5.52
C THR A 279 -17.66 13.83 -6.71
N THR A 280 -17.80 14.52 -7.85
CA THR A 280 -16.91 14.33 -9.00
C THR A 280 -15.45 14.66 -8.66
N PRO A 281 -15.12 15.80 -8.02
CA PRO A 281 -13.75 16.06 -7.53
C PRO A 281 -13.20 14.97 -6.61
N VAL A 282 -14.07 14.41 -5.75
CA VAL A 282 -13.97 13.08 -5.08
C VAL A 282 -13.23 12.03 -5.88
N ALA A 283 -14.04 11.47 -6.77
CA ALA A 283 -13.70 10.35 -7.61
C ALA A 283 -12.50 10.67 -8.50
N ASP A 284 -12.42 11.88 -9.04
CA ASP A 284 -11.32 12.30 -9.91
C ASP A 284 -9.99 12.34 -9.16
N LYS A 285 -9.99 12.85 -7.91
CA LYS A 285 -8.81 12.85 -7.03
C LYS A 285 -8.38 11.41 -6.72
N VAL A 286 -9.30 10.56 -6.27
CA VAL A 286 -8.98 9.15 -5.93
C VAL A 286 -8.47 8.40 -7.15
N ARG A 287 -9.09 8.60 -8.32
CA ARG A 287 -8.60 8.06 -9.59
C ARG A 287 -7.18 8.55 -9.88
N ALA A 288 -6.90 9.85 -9.77
CA ALA A 288 -5.57 10.38 -10.03
C ALA A 288 -4.51 9.76 -9.09
N ILE A 289 -4.86 9.55 -7.81
CA ILE A 289 -3.99 8.89 -6.85
C ILE A 289 -3.67 7.45 -7.29
N MET A 290 -4.67 6.66 -7.71
CA MET A 290 -4.45 5.29 -8.20
C MET A 290 -3.66 5.29 -9.51
N LEU A 291 -3.94 6.22 -10.42
CA LEU A 291 -3.22 6.39 -11.69
C LEU A 291 -1.77 6.84 -11.50
N GLN A 292 -1.43 7.56 -10.43
CA GLN A 292 -0.03 7.91 -10.16
C GLN A 292 0.65 6.82 -9.33
N GLY A 293 -0.10 6.25 -8.38
CA GLY A 293 0.39 5.32 -7.38
C GLY A 293 0.54 3.88 -7.83
N ARG A 294 -0.03 3.46 -8.96
CA ARG A 294 0.21 2.12 -9.52
C ARG A 294 1.70 1.83 -9.75
N ASP A 295 2.02 0.54 -9.77
CA ASP A 295 3.30 0.05 -10.24
C ASP A 295 3.28 -0.20 -11.75
N ARG A 296 2.31 -1.00 -12.21
CA ARG A 296 2.18 -1.50 -13.57
C ARG A 296 0.74 -1.52 -14.07
N PHE A 297 -0.20 -1.95 -13.24
CA PHE A 297 -1.59 -2.17 -13.64
C PHE A 297 -2.55 -1.19 -13.00
N ILE A 298 -3.43 -0.63 -13.82
CA ILE A 298 -4.66 0.03 -13.36
C ILE A 298 -5.82 -0.93 -13.61
N ILE A 299 -6.66 -1.12 -12.59
CA ILE A 299 -7.75 -2.09 -12.61
C ILE A 299 -9.08 -1.33 -12.57
N ALA A 300 -9.99 -1.74 -13.46
CA ALA A 300 -11.22 -1.03 -13.75
C ALA A 300 -12.38 -1.98 -14.06
N THR A 301 -13.61 -1.44 -13.97
CA THR A 301 -14.80 -2.06 -14.56
C THR A 301 -14.94 -1.69 -16.05
N GLN A 302 -15.88 -2.32 -16.74
CA GLN A 302 -16.20 -2.03 -18.15
C GLN A 302 -16.61 -0.57 -18.36
N GLU A 303 -17.40 -0.02 -17.45
CA GLU A 303 -17.97 1.34 -17.53
C GLU A 303 -16.86 2.39 -17.37
N GLN A 304 -15.81 2.06 -16.64
CA GLN A 304 -14.70 2.95 -16.34
C GLN A 304 -13.66 3.04 -17.47
N LEU A 305 -13.71 2.14 -18.47
CA LEU A 305 -12.70 2.05 -19.53
C LEU A 305 -12.47 3.36 -20.29
N ARG A 306 -13.54 4.14 -20.50
CA ARG A 306 -13.47 5.44 -21.21
C ARG A 306 -12.65 6.49 -20.46
N THR A 307 -12.37 6.25 -19.17
CA THR A 307 -11.59 7.16 -18.32
C THR A 307 -10.11 6.79 -18.25
N LEU A 308 -9.71 5.66 -18.84
CA LEU A 308 -8.34 5.18 -18.82
C LEU A 308 -7.56 5.72 -20.02
N PRO A 309 -6.28 6.08 -19.85
CA PRO A 309 -5.41 6.54 -20.93
C PRO A 309 -4.90 5.35 -21.77
N ALA A 310 -5.81 4.61 -22.42
CA ALA A 310 -5.47 3.46 -23.23
C ALA A 310 -4.68 3.84 -24.49
N GLY A 311 -3.83 2.92 -24.96
CA GLY A 311 -3.04 3.08 -26.18
C GLY A 311 -1.75 3.88 -26.03
N LYS A 312 -1.45 4.39 -24.83
CA LYS A 312 -0.19 5.10 -24.55
C LYS A 312 0.46 4.53 -23.29
N PRO A 313 1.77 4.20 -23.32
CA PRO A 313 2.54 3.95 -22.12
C PRO A 313 2.47 5.13 -21.17
N ILE A 314 2.49 4.86 -19.86
CA ILE A 314 2.57 5.85 -18.80
C ILE A 314 3.92 5.65 -18.09
N PRO A 315 5.01 6.27 -18.56
CA PRO A 315 6.36 5.94 -18.13
C PRO A 315 6.67 6.34 -16.68
N ARG A 316 5.94 7.33 -16.14
CA ARG A 316 6.16 7.83 -14.77
C ARG A 316 5.44 6.97 -13.75
N ARG A 317 6.08 6.55 -12.67
CA ARG A 317 5.48 5.83 -11.53
C ARG A 317 6.16 6.22 -10.23
N ALA A 318 5.77 5.61 -9.11
CA ALA A 318 6.53 5.78 -7.88
C ALA A 318 7.95 5.22 -8.08
N GLN A 319 8.94 6.05 -7.81
CA GLN A 319 10.37 5.78 -7.92
C GLN A 319 11.04 6.29 -6.65
N ILE A 320 12.26 5.81 -6.37
CA ILE A 320 13.06 6.41 -5.30
C ILE A 320 13.72 7.71 -5.76
N ARG A 321 13.70 8.71 -4.87
CA ARG A 321 14.51 9.91 -4.93
C ARG A 321 15.39 9.98 -3.71
N LEU A 322 16.69 10.11 -3.95
CA LEU A 322 17.69 10.34 -2.93
C LEU A 322 18.18 11.78 -3.06
N ARG A 323 18.23 12.50 -1.95
CA ARG A 323 18.78 13.86 -1.92
C ARG A 323 19.52 14.14 -0.63
N CYS A 324 20.48 15.05 -0.66
CA CYS A 324 21.04 15.56 0.59
C CYS A 324 20.01 16.42 1.33
N SER A 325 19.97 16.23 2.64
CA SER A 325 19.19 17.00 3.60
C SER A 325 20.13 17.45 4.73
N GLN A 326 19.90 18.65 5.23
CA GLN A 326 20.53 19.15 6.47
C GLN A 326 19.71 18.79 7.71
N HIS A 327 18.68 17.95 7.55
CA HIS A 327 17.88 17.46 8.67
C HIS A 327 17.84 15.95 8.62
N GLN A 328 18.17 15.33 9.76
CA GLN A 328 17.99 13.91 9.99
C GLN A 328 16.52 13.51 9.87
N PRO A 329 16.20 12.21 9.69
CA PRO A 329 14.82 11.73 9.78
C PRO A 329 14.12 12.08 11.09
N SER A 330 14.88 12.22 12.18
CA SER A 330 14.40 12.69 13.50
C SER A 330 14.02 14.18 13.53
N GLY A 331 14.41 14.95 12.50
CA GLY A 331 14.26 16.40 12.44
C GLY A 331 15.46 17.18 12.98
N GLU A 332 16.47 16.51 13.55
CA GLU A 332 17.69 17.17 14.04
C GLU A 332 18.48 17.80 12.88
N TYR A 333 18.93 19.04 13.08
CA TYR A 333 19.74 19.76 12.10
C TYR A 333 21.18 19.24 12.07
N VAL A 334 21.75 19.15 10.87
CA VAL A 334 23.13 18.75 10.62
C VAL A 334 23.88 19.95 10.08
N GLU A 335 24.84 20.46 10.86
CA GLU A 335 25.63 21.62 10.48
C GLU A 335 26.53 21.32 9.25
N PRO A 336 26.63 22.26 8.29
CA PRO A 336 27.62 22.20 7.22
C PRO A 336 29.04 22.03 7.75
N PRO A 337 29.91 21.25 7.08
CA PRO A 337 29.73 20.66 5.75
C PRO A 337 28.90 19.38 5.73
N GLY A 338 28.40 18.91 6.88
CA GLY A 338 27.60 17.70 7.03
C GLY A 338 26.29 17.71 6.26
N CYS A 339 25.84 16.52 5.85
CA CYS A 339 24.48 16.27 5.37
C CYS A 339 24.12 14.80 5.53
N VAL A 340 22.83 14.51 5.52
CA VAL A 340 22.29 13.15 5.49
C VAL A 340 21.59 12.89 4.17
N VAL A 341 21.55 11.62 3.74
CA VAL A 341 20.80 11.23 2.56
C VAL A 341 19.36 10.95 2.95
N GLU A 342 18.46 11.77 2.43
CA GLU A 342 17.03 11.59 2.57
C GLU A 342 16.49 10.75 1.41
N THR A 343 15.78 9.66 1.75
CA THR A 343 15.07 8.82 0.79
C THR A 343 13.60 9.23 0.75
N ARG A 344 13.09 9.50 -0.45
CA ARG A 344 11.68 9.80 -0.68
C ARG A 344 11.14 9.02 -1.87
N GLU A 345 9.85 8.73 -1.85
CA GLU A 345 9.14 8.30 -3.04
C GLU A 345 8.79 9.52 -3.91
N TRP A 346 9.07 9.46 -5.20
CA TRP A 346 8.74 10.51 -6.17
C TRP A 346 8.07 9.95 -7.42
N TYR A 347 7.31 10.79 -8.12
CA TYR A 347 6.61 10.43 -9.34
C TYR A 347 7.51 10.69 -10.55
N GLY A 348 8.27 9.68 -10.98
CA GLY A 348 9.32 9.81 -12.01
C GLY A 348 9.32 8.65 -13.00
N SER A 349 9.99 8.82 -14.14
CA SER A 349 10.21 7.75 -15.13
C SER A 349 11.37 6.82 -14.77
N ALA A 350 12.24 7.25 -13.86
CA ALA A 350 13.38 6.51 -13.33
C ALA A 350 13.63 6.95 -11.88
N PRO A 351 14.50 6.27 -11.12
CA PRO A 351 15.01 6.80 -9.86
C PRO A 351 15.75 8.14 -10.05
N SER A 352 15.88 8.94 -9.00
CA SER A 352 16.59 10.23 -9.04
C SER A 352 17.55 10.37 -7.87
N VAL A 353 18.79 10.76 -8.15
CA VAL A 353 19.84 10.99 -7.15
C VAL A 353 20.31 12.43 -7.27
N LEU A 354 20.15 13.22 -6.21
CA LEU A 354 20.49 14.65 -6.14
C LEU A 354 21.29 14.94 -4.87
N LEU A 355 22.56 14.52 -4.86
CA LEU A 355 23.45 14.68 -3.72
C LEU A 355 24.29 15.96 -3.85
N CYS A 356 24.74 16.51 -2.73
CA CYS A 356 25.66 17.65 -2.71
C CYS A 356 27.08 17.20 -3.09
N ASN A 357 27.92 18.16 -3.49
CA ASN A 357 29.31 17.91 -3.88
C ASN A 357 30.30 18.09 -2.73
N ASN A 358 29.85 17.95 -1.47
CA ASN A 358 30.69 18.18 -0.27
C ASN A 358 31.69 17.05 0.01
N GLY A 359 31.83 16.06 -0.90
CA GLY A 359 32.72 14.91 -0.73
C GLY A 359 32.23 13.84 0.27
N LEU A 360 31.02 14.00 0.82
CA LEU A 360 30.44 13.07 1.80
C LEU A 360 29.76 11.85 1.18
N HIS A 361 29.60 11.83 -0.14
CA HIS A 361 28.91 10.78 -0.87
C HIS A 361 29.71 10.41 -2.11
N ARG A 362 29.72 9.13 -2.48
CA ARG A 362 30.32 8.66 -3.72
C ARG A 362 29.38 8.99 -4.88
N HIS A 363 29.92 9.37 -6.04
CA HIS A 363 29.12 9.53 -7.25
C HIS A 363 28.45 8.19 -7.58
N VAL A 364 27.13 8.20 -7.69
CA VAL A 364 26.34 6.97 -7.90
C VAL A 364 26.25 6.66 -9.39
N PRO A 365 26.28 5.38 -9.81
CA PRO A 365 25.90 4.96 -11.16
C PRO A 365 24.45 5.31 -11.49
N GLU A 366 24.07 5.20 -12.77
CA GLU A 366 22.67 5.24 -13.17
C GLU A 366 21.90 4.14 -12.44
N LEU A 367 21.04 4.50 -11.47
CA LEU A 367 20.13 3.56 -10.83
C LEU A 367 19.21 2.99 -11.92
N ALA A 368 19.40 1.71 -12.23
CA ALA A 368 18.66 1.04 -13.29
C ALA A 368 17.15 1.22 -13.09
N SER A 369 16.45 1.62 -14.15
CA SER A 369 15.00 1.50 -14.18
C SER A 369 14.67 0.02 -14.28
N HIS A 370 14.55 -0.70 -13.15
CA HIS A 370 13.93 -2.02 -13.15
C HIS A 370 12.54 -1.84 -13.79
N ARG A 371 12.37 -2.41 -14.99
CA ARG A 371 11.14 -2.32 -15.78
C ARG A 371 10.15 -3.34 -15.28
#